data_AF-A0A9E1ADT1-F1
#
_entry.id   AF-A0A9E1ADT1-F1
#
_cell.length_a   1.000
_cell.length_b   1.000
_cell.length_c   1.000
_cell.angle_alpha   90.00
_cell.angle_beta   90.00
_cell.angle_gamma   90.00
#
_symmetry.space_group_name_H-M   'P 1'
#
loop_
_entity.id
_entity.type
_entity.pdbx_description
1 polymer ?
#
loop_
_entity_poly.entity_id
_entity_poly.type
_entity_poly.pdbx_seq_one_letter_code
_entity_poly.pdbx_strand_id
1 'polypeptide(L)'
;MKKRRAAKKASPLLSVLIVVFFLLVFLGSRYLSSQPAPAPAESAGLSAADSSLEVHFLDIGQGDSALLFCGEKAMLIDGGKVKNNQKLISRLKELNVTHLDAVICSHPDEDHCGGLAAVLAGTETDAFYCSVDSWHTKAFSDVVKYADEQGVCVTIPSPGDIFSFGGASVEFLGPVQDYGDDPNEGSLVARVRYGETSVLFTGDMGFEAEDDMLSANVDVSATVLKVAHHGSAGSSSSEFLKAVNPQYAVISVGADNDYGHPTEATLNRLAALNIPVYRTDLLGEIVASSDGKTVTITWETETAAREEPSQTADHYEYVGNASSKVVHLATCGKLPGENNRVYFETLEEAVAAGYRKHASCLGN
;
A
#
# COMPACT_ATOMS: atom_id res chain seq x y z
N MET A 1 -86.09 -7.53 -15.80
CA MET A 1 -85.51 -6.62 -16.83
C MET A 1 -84.15 -6.10 -16.33
N LYS A 2 -83.02 -6.56 -16.88
CA LYS A 2 -81.68 -6.01 -16.61
C LYS A 2 -81.25 -5.15 -17.81
N LYS A 3 -81.09 -3.84 -17.60
CA LYS A 3 -80.61 -2.89 -18.61
C LYS A 3 -79.16 -3.22 -18.98
N ARG A 4 -78.91 -3.57 -20.24
CA ARG A 4 -77.55 -3.65 -20.82
C ARG A 4 -76.96 -2.25 -20.90
N ARG A 5 -75.81 -2.01 -20.26
CA ARG A 5 -75.01 -0.79 -20.42
C ARG A 5 -74.32 -0.84 -21.79
N ALA A 6 -74.48 0.22 -22.58
CA ALA A 6 -73.76 0.40 -23.84
C ALA A 6 -72.28 0.71 -23.58
N ALA A 7 -71.39 0.05 -24.32
CA ALA A 7 -69.95 0.29 -24.27
C ALA A 7 -69.63 1.68 -24.82
N LYS A 8 -68.87 2.48 -24.05
CA LYS A 8 -68.36 3.77 -24.51
C LYS A 8 -67.28 3.53 -25.57
N LYS A 9 -67.45 4.09 -26.76
CA LYS A 9 -66.42 4.11 -27.82
C LYS A 9 -65.23 4.95 -27.33
N ALA A 10 -64.02 4.41 -27.44
CA ALA A 10 -62.80 5.14 -27.16
C ALA A 10 -62.69 6.38 -28.09
N SER A 11 -62.16 7.48 -27.57
CA SER A 11 -61.98 8.70 -28.36
C SER A 11 -60.91 8.47 -29.43
N PRO A 12 -61.05 9.04 -30.64
CA PRO A 12 -60.08 8.87 -31.72
C PRO A 12 -58.67 9.34 -31.31
N LEU A 13 -58.57 10.31 -30.41
CA LEU A 13 -57.31 10.80 -29.85
C LEU A 13 -56.57 9.72 -29.03
N LEU A 14 -57.31 8.93 -28.24
CA LEU A 14 -56.73 7.87 -27.41
C LEU A 14 -56.18 6.74 -28.28
N SER A 15 -56.88 6.40 -29.37
CA SER A 15 -56.40 5.42 -30.35
C SER A 15 -55.12 5.87 -31.05
N VAL A 16 -55.01 7.16 -31.40
CA VAL A 16 -53.80 7.72 -32.02
C VAL A 16 -52.61 7.69 -31.05
N LEU A 17 -52.81 8.09 -29.79
CA LEU A 17 -51.76 8.06 -28.75
C LEU A 17 -51.23 6.65 -28.50
N ILE A 18 -52.11 5.66 -28.47
CA ILE A 18 -51.71 4.25 -28.31
C ILE A 18 -50.86 3.79 -29.49
N VAL A 19 -51.24 4.13 -30.72
CA VAL A 19 -50.47 3.77 -31.92
C VAL A 19 -49.09 4.44 -31.93
N VAL A 20 -49.01 5.72 -31.55
CA VAL A 20 -47.73 6.45 -31.45
C VAL A 20 -46.83 5.82 -30.38
N PHE A 21 -47.38 5.46 -29.23
CA PHE A 21 -46.62 4.79 -28.17
C PHE A 21 -46.04 3.45 -28.64
N PHE A 22 -46.83 2.62 -29.31
CA PHE A 22 -46.34 1.35 -29.85
C PHE A 22 -45.29 1.53 -30.97
N LEU A 23 -45.43 2.58 -31.79
CA LEU A 23 -44.41 2.95 -32.78
C LEU A 23 -43.08 3.34 -32.11
N LEU A 24 -43.13 4.16 -31.05
CA LEU A 24 -41.92 4.57 -30.32
C LEU A 24 -41.26 3.38 -29.62
N VAL A 25 -42.03 2.49 -29.00
CA VAL A 25 -41.50 1.25 -28.39
C VAL A 25 -40.88 0.35 -29.46
N PHE A 26 -41.53 0.21 -30.62
CA PHE A 26 -41.00 -0.61 -31.72
C PHE A 26 -39.71 -0.02 -32.31
N LEU A 27 -39.67 1.29 -32.54
CA LEU A 27 -38.49 2.00 -33.03
C LEU A 27 -37.35 1.95 -32.01
N GLY A 28 -37.63 2.14 -30.72
CA GLY A 28 -36.65 2.04 -29.63
C GLY A 28 -36.09 0.62 -29.48
N SER A 29 -36.92 -0.41 -29.59
CA SER A 29 -36.48 -1.82 -29.55
C SER A 29 -35.60 -2.17 -30.76
N ARG A 30 -35.92 -1.65 -31.95
CA ARG A 30 -35.07 -1.80 -33.14
C ARG A 30 -33.75 -1.06 -33.00
N TYR A 31 -33.76 0.13 -32.40
CA TYR A 31 -32.55 0.90 -32.13
C TYR A 31 -31.61 0.16 -31.16
N LEU A 32 -32.14 -0.32 -30.01
CA LEU A 32 -31.36 -1.12 -29.06
C LEU A 32 -30.84 -2.43 -29.68
N SER A 33 -31.63 -3.09 -30.53
CA SER A 33 -31.20 -4.33 -31.21
C SER A 33 -30.20 -4.09 -32.35
N SER A 34 -30.09 -2.84 -32.84
CA SER A 34 -29.14 -2.44 -33.88
C SER A 34 -27.81 -1.90 -33.33
N GLN A 35 -27.74 -1.65 -32.01
CA GLN A 35 -26.47 -1.37 -31.37
C GLN A 35 -25.65 -2.66 -31.38
N PRO A 36 -24.43 -2.66 -31.93
CA PRO A 36 -23.51 -3.76 -31.71
C PRO A 36 -23.35 -3.93 -30.20
N ALA A 37 -23.42 -5.17 -29.71
CA ALA A 37 -23.09 -5.45 -28.32
C ALA A 37 -21.71 -4.83 -28.03
N PRO A 38 -21.50 -4.20 -26.85
CA PRO A 38 -20.15 -3.77 -26.49
C PRO A 38 -19.25 -4.99 -26.64
N ALA A 39 -18.23 -4.84 -27.48
CA ALA A 39 -17.24 -5.89 -27.66
C ALA A 39 -16.72 -6.26 -26.27
N PRO A 40 -16.56 -7.55 -25.94
CA PRO A 40 -15.78 -7.90 -24.75
C PRO A 40 -14.47 -7.13 -24.89
N ALA A 41 -14.10 -6.40 -23.84
CA ALA A 41 -12.86 -5.64 -23.83
C ALA A 41 -11.75 -6.59 -24.30
N GLU A 42 -11.24 -6.36 -25.50
CA GLU A 42 -10.04 -7.03 -25.97
C GLU A 42 -8.99 -6.66 -24.93
N SER A 43 -8.57 -7.65 -24.14
CA SER A 43 -7.35 -7.52 -23.35
C SER A 43 -6.25 -7.32 -24.38
N ALA A 44 -5.90 -6.06 -24.64
CA ALA A 44 -4.67 -5.72 -25.30
C ALA A 44 -3.59 -6.38 -24.45
N GLY A 45 -3.07 -7.51 -24.94
CA GLY A 45 -1.93 -8.20 -24.37
C GLY A 45 -0.73 -7.28 -24.52
N LEU A 46 -0.60 -6.34 -23.58
CA LEU A 46 0.69 -5.81 -23.20
C LEU A 46 1.49 -7.02 -22.73
N SER A 47 2.61 -7.25 -23.40
CA SER A 47 3.57 -8.27 -23.05
C SER A 47 3.91 -8.15 -21.57
N ALA A 48 3.39 -9.06 -20.74
CA ALA A 48 3.67 -9.18 -19.30
C ALA A 48 5.13 -9.58 -19.00
N ALA A 49 6.02 -9.54 -19.99
CA ALA A 49 7.38 -10.04 -19.88
C ALA A 49 8.37 -9.02 -19.28
N ASP A 50 8.04 -7.72 -19.19
CA ASP A 50 9.00 -6.68 -18.77
C ASP A 50 8.52 -5.78 -17.61
N SER A 51 7.36 -6.03 -17.00
CA SER A 51 6.93 -5.30 -15.80
C SER A 51 6.66 -6.25 -14.63
N SER A 52 6.99 -5.83 -13.41
CA SER A 52 6.56 -6.42 -12.14
C SER A 52 5.68 -5.42 -11.39
N LEU A 53 4.91 -5.90 -10.42
CA LEU A 53 4.35 -5.04 -9.37
C LEU A 53 5.26 -5.14 -8.15
N GLU A 54 5.79 -4.02 -7.68
CA GLU A 54 6.53 -3.94 -6.42
C GLU A 54 5.75 -3.09 -5.43
N VAL A 55 5.62 -3.59 -4.19
CA VAL A 55 4.94 -2.91 -3.09
C VAL A 55 5.92 -2.80 -1.93
N HIS A 56 6.38 -1.59 -1.65
CA HIS A 56 7.26 -1.26 -0.54
C HIS A 56 6.43 -0.80 0.64
N PHE A 57 6.28 -1.64 1.65
CA PHE A 57 5.74 -1.26 2.95
C PHE A 57 6.86 -0.58 3.75
N LEU A 58 6.83 0.76 3.78
CA LEU A 58 7.94 1.57 4.24
C LEU A 58 8.08 1.50 5.76
N ASP A 59 9.31 1.33 6.28
CA ASP A 59 9.61 1.56 7.70
C ASP A 59 9.80 3.06 7.97
N ILE A 60 8.69 3.74 8.14
CA ILE A 60 8.63 5.15 8.50
C ILE A 60 8.39 5.36 10.01
N GLY A 61 8.49 4.32 10.85
CA GLY A 61 8.04 4.33 12.23
C GLY A 61 6.52 4.10 12.35
N GLN A 62 5.90 4.56 13.44
CA GLN A 62 4.45 4.36 13.62
C GLN A 62 3.64 5.04 12.52
N GLY A 63 2.76 4.27 11.90
CA GLY A 63 1.82 4.66 10.86
C GLY A 63 1.92 3.77 9.63
N ASP A 64 1.10 4.09 8.63
CA ASP A 64 1.05 3.38 7.36
C ASP A 64 1.64 4.24 6.24
N SER A 65 2.49 3.62 5.42
CA SER A 65 2.87 4.16 4.12
C SER A 65 3.37 3.02 3.24
N ALA A 66 2.77 2.88 2.07
CA ALA A 66 3.16 1.90 1.07
C ALA A 66 3.39 2.58 -0.28
N LEU A 67 4.57 2.38 -0.86
CA LEU A 67 4.92 2.88 -2.18
C LEU A 67 4.89 1.74 -3.19
N LEU A 68 4.17 1.94 -4.28
CA LEU A 68 3.97 0.92 -5.31
C LEU A 68 4.59 1.36 -6.62
N PHE A 69 5.19 0.41 -7.33
CA PHE A 69 5.68 0.58 -8.69
C PHE A 69 5.09 -0.48 -9.61
N CYS A 70 4.64 -0.08 -10.79
CA CYS A 70 4.25 -1.00 -11.86
C CYS A 70 4.63 -0.44 -13.23
N GLY A 71 5.70 -0.96 -13.83
CA GLY A 71 6.32 -0.34 -14.99
C GLY A 71 6.90 1.04 -14.61
N GLU A 72 6.56 2.08 -15.37
CA GLU A 72 7.00 3.47 -15.10
C GLU A 72 6.10 4.22 -14.12
N LYS A 73 5.06 3.56 -13.60
CA LYS A 73 4.02 4.17 -12.75
C LYS A 73 4.37 4.03 -11.28
N ALA A 74 4.13 5.07 -10.50
CA ALA A 74 4.35 5.10 -9.06
C ALA A 74 3.09 5.58 -8.31
N MET A 75 2.74 4.92 -7.21
CA MET A 75 1.58 5.28 -6.38
C MET A 75 1.95 5.19 -4.91
N LEU A 76 1.49 6.15 -4.11
CA LEU A 76 1.66 6.13 -2.65
C LEU A 76 0.30 5.88 -1.98
N ILE A 77 0.26 4.92 -1.05
CA ILE A 77 -0.89 4.68 -0.18
C ILE A 77 -0.47 5.03 1.25
N ASP A 78 -1.10 6.06 1.81
CA ASP A 78 -0.79 6.66 3.11
C ASP A 78 0.66 7.19 3.26
N GLY A 79 0.85 8.09 4.22
CA GLY A 79 2.07 8.86 4.42
C GLY A 79 2.59 8.87 5.86
N GLY A 80 1.99 8.13 6.78
CA GLY A 80 2.45 8.11 8.17
C GLY A 80 2.25 9.40 8.96
N LYS A 81 2.81 9.44 10.16
CA LYS A 81 2.79 10.61 11.05
C LYS A 81 3.62 11.78 10.55
N VAL A 82 3.17 13.00 10.86
CA VAL A 82 3.89 14.26 10.56
C VAL A 82 5.31 14.24 11.13
N LYS A 83 5.50 13.70 12.36
CA LYS A 83 6.82 13.61 13.01
C LYS A 83 7.84 12.78 12.20
N ASN A 84 7.38 11.92 11.30
CA ASN A 84 8.18 10.98 10.53
C ASN A 84 8.39 11.41 9.06
N ASN A 85 7.91 12.60 8.65
CA ASN A 85 7.98 13.08 7.26
C ASN A 85 9.39 13.01 6.68
N GLN A 86 10.43 13.28 7.48
CA GLN A 86 11.80 13.20 7.00
C GLN A 86 12.16 11.79 6.50
N LYS A 87 11.72 10.73 7.19
CA LYS A 87 11.97 9.34 6.75
C LYS A 87 11.27 9.05 5.42
N LEU A 88 9.98 9.37 5.33
CA LEU A 88 9.20 9.19 4.11
C LEU A 88 9.83 9.93 2.92
N ILE A 89 10.08 11.24 3.05
CA ILE A 89 10.62 12.06 1.96
C ILE A 89 12.05 11.63 1.59
N SER A 90 12.88 11.23 2.55
CA SER A 90 14.20 10.66 2.24
C SER A 90 14.05 9.37 1.44
N ARG A 91 13.12 8.49 1.82
CA ARG A 91 12.92 7.22 1.14
C ARG A 91 12.39 7.38 -0.28
N LEU A 92 11.43 8.28 -0.49
CA LEU A 92 10.97 8.65 -1.84
C LEU A 92 12.12 9.15 -2.72
N LYS A 93 13.03 9.96 -2.17
CA LYS A 93 14.22 10.45 -2.89
C LYS A 93 15.23 9.35 -3.19
N GLU A 94 15.50 8.44 -2.26
CA GLU A 94 16.38 7.29 -2.47
C GLU A 94 15.88 6.38 -3.59
N LEU A 95 14.55 6.22 -3.68
CA LEU A 95 13.88 5.48 -4.74
C LEU A 95 13.65 6.31 -6.02
N ASN A 96 14.19 7.53 -6.08
CA ASN A 96 14.07 8.47 -7.21
C ASN A 96 12.62 8.74 -7.64
N VAL A 97 11.68 8.76 -6.71
CA VAL A 97 10.29 9.12 -6.97
C VAL A 97 10.21 10.63 -7.17
N THR A 98 9.99 11.04 -8.42
CA THR A 98 9.78 12.45 -8.79
C THR A 98 8.32 12.74 -9.15
N HIS A 99 7.53 11.70 -9.40
CA HIS A 99 6.14 11.76 -9.84
C HIS A 99 5.33 10.64 -9.17
N LEU A 100 4.08 10.93 -8.83
CA LEU A 100 3.10 9.96 -8.34
C LEU A 100 1.84 10.02 -9.21
N ASP A 101 1.54 8.93 -9.90
CA ASP A 101 0.33 8.81 -10.72
C ASP A 101 -0.94 8.81 -9.85
N ALA A 102 -0.82 8.37 -8.61
CA ALA A 102 -1.88 8.46 -7.63
C ALA A 102 -1.32 8.53 -6.22
N VAL A 103 -2.05 9.22 -5.36
CA VAL A 103 -1.93 9.12 -3.91
C VAL A 103 -3.28 8.67 -3.36
N ILE A 104 -3.29 7.64 -2.53
CA ILE A 104 -4.48 7.17 -1.82
C ILE A 104 -4.24 7.42 -0.33
N CYS A 105 -5.11 8.21 0.29
CA CYS A 105 -5.16 8.38 1.73
C CYS A 105 -6.36 7.59 2.26
N SER A 106 -6.12 6.53 3.02
CA SER A 106 -7.17 5.64 3.49
C SER A 106 -8.20 6.38 4.34
N HIS A 107 -7.74 7.20 5.29
CA HIS A 107 -8.56 8.01 6.18
C HIS A 107 -7.76 9.20 6.76
N PRO A 108 -8.41 10.20 7.39
CA PRO A 108 -7.76 11.47 7.72
C PRO A 108 -6.97 11.49 9.05
N ASP A 109 -6.76 10.35 9.70
CA ASP A 109 -5.97 10.30 10.94
C ASP A 109 -4.47 10.50 10.67
N GLU A 110 -3.78 11.07 11.64
CA GLU A 110 -2.45 11.66 11.43
C GLU A 110 -1.41 10.61 11.03
N ASP A 111 -1.50 9.38 11.52
CA ASP A 111 -0.62 8.28 11.13
C ASP A 111 -0.86 7.68 9.75
N HIS A 112 -1.81 8.23 9.01
CA HIS A 112 -2.09 7.91 7.61
C HIS A 112 -1.91 9.15 6.74
N CYS A 113 -2.52 10.28 7.08
CA CYS A 113 -2.47 11.47 6.23
C CYS A 113 -1.27 12.40 6.50
N GLY A 114 -0.59 12.25 7.65
CA GLY A 114 0.33 13.25 8.19
C GLY A 114 1.51 13.59 7.27
N GLY A 115 2.09 12.58 6.61
CA GLY A 115 3.19 12.78 5.66
C GLY A 115 2.77 13.28 4.29
N LEU A 116 1.49 13.15 3.92
CA LEU A 116 1.03 13.43 2.56
C LEU A 116 1.13 14.93 2.22
N ALA A 117 0.99 15.82 3.19
CA ALA A 117 1.19 17.26 2.97
C ALA A 117 2.63 17.56 2.48
N ALA A 118 3.64 16.89 3.04
CA ALA A 118 5.02 17.07 2.62
C ALA A 118 5.29 16.40 1.25
N VAL A 119 4.63 15.27 0.98
CA VAL A 119 4.72 14.60 -0.34
C VAL A 119 4.14 15.50 -1.42
N LEU A 120 2.92 16.00 -1.22
CA LEU A 120 2.22 16.90 -2.15
C LEU A 120 2.91 18.27 -2.28
N ALA A 121 3.70 18.70 -1.30
CA ALA A 121 4.51 19.92 -1.45
C ALA A 121 5.75 19.72 -2.35
N GLY A 122 6.21 18.47 -2.54
CA GLY A 122 7.52 18.18 -3.14
C GLY A 122 7.52 17.19 -4.31
N THR A 123 6.40 16.55 -4.61
CA THR A 123 6.27 15.49 -5.61
C THR A 123 5.05 15.76 -6.47
N GLU A 124 5.25 15.83 -7.79
CA GLU A 124 4.14 16.01 -8.75
C GLU A 124 3.16 14.84 -8.60
N THR A 125 1.86 15.13 -8.54
CA THR A 125 0.82 14.12 -8.31
C THR A 125 -0.34 14.30 -9.30
N ASP A 126 -0.75 13.24 -9.99
CA ASP A 126 -1.84 13.32 -10.98
C ASP A 126 -3.24 13.19 -10.35
N ALA A 127 -3.38 12.35 -9.32
CA ALA A 127 -4.65 12.06 -8.67
C ALA A 127 -4.49 11.87 -7.16
N PHE A 128 -5.46 12.34 -6.39
CA PHE A 128 -5.53 12.17 -4.94
C PHE A 128 -6.89 11.60 -4.53
N TYR A 129 -6.89 10.45 -3.89
CA TYR A 129 -8.08 9.77 -3.37
C TYR A 129 -8.10 9.77 -1.86
N CYS A 130 -9.25 10.03 -1.24
CA CYS A 130 -9.43 9.89 0.20
C CYS A 130 -10.88 9.56 0.55
N SER A 131 -11.13 8.94 1.71
CA SER A 131 -12.48 8.67 2.20
C SER A 131 -13.28 9.94 2.52
N VAL A 132 -12.59 11.06 2.77
CA VAL A 132 -13.17 12.37 3.03
C VAL A 132 -12.49 13.45 2.20
N ASP A 133 -13.18 14.55 1.92
CA ASP A 133 -12.61 15.74 1.26
C ASP A 133 -12.25 16.86 2.25
N SER A 134 -12.64 16.71 3.51
CA SER A 134 -12.40 17.66 4.58
C SER A 134 -12.37 16.96 5.95
N TRP A 135 -11.53 17.47 6.85
CA TRP A 135 -11.44 17.00 8.23
C TRP A 135 -10.99 18.13 9.14
N HIS A 136 -11.30 18.04 10.42
CA HIS A 136 -11.10 19.12 11.39
C HIS A 136 -9.65 19.31 11.84
N THR A 137 -8.74 18.37 11.52
CA THR A 137 -7.35 18.41 11.95
C THR A 137 -6.50 19.32 11.05
N LYS A 138 -5.41 19.86 11.62
CA LYS A 138 -4.43 20.61 10.83
C LYS A 138 -3.71 19.72 9.81
N ALA A 139 -3.40 18.48 10.19
CA ALA A 139 -2.69 17.55 9.32
C ALA A 139 -3.44 17.35 8.00
N PHE A 140 -4.75 17.06 8.07
CA PHE A 140 -5.55 16.85 6.87
C PHE A 140 -5.84 18.14 6.10
N SER A 141 -6.07 19.27 6.79
CA SER A 141 -6.28 20.54 6.08
C SER A 141 -5.03 21.01 5.32
N ASP A 142 -3.82 20.69 5.80
CA ASP A 142 -2.58 20.89 5.04
C ASP A 142 -2.50 19.98 3.80
N VAL A 143 -2.95 18.72 3.89
CA VAL A 143 -3.03 17.79 2.73
C VAL A 143 -3.90 18.38 1.62
N VAL A 144 -5.13 18.78 1.96
CA VAL A 144 -6.07 19.38 0.99
C VAL A 144 -5.48 20.66 0.37
N LYS A 145 -4.84 21.51 1.19
CA LYS A 145 -4.18 22.72 0.71
C LYS A 145 -3.08 22.41 -0.32
N TYR A 146 -2.20 21.45 -0.05
CA TYR A 146 -1.09 21.15 -0.98
C TYR A 146 -1.54 20.39 -2.22
N ALA A 147 -2.61 19.60 -2.14
CA ALA A 147 -3.26 19.05 -3.33
C ALA A 147 -3.81 20.18 -4.23
N ASP A 148 -4.52 21.15 -3.65
CA ASP A 148 -5.07 22.31 -4.39
C ASP A 148 -3.98 23.20 -5.00
N GLU A 149 -2.84 23.40 -4.32
CA GLU A 149 -1.68 24.11 -4.87
C GLU A 149 -1.09 23.43 -6.13
N GLN A 150 -1.27 22.11 -6.29
CA GLN A 150 -0.95 21.38 -7.51
C GLN A 150 -2.10 21.36 -8.54
N GLY A 151 -3.28 21.87 -8.20
CA GLY A 151 -4.49 21.77 -9.02
C GLY A 151 -5.15 20.38 -8.98
N VAL A 152 -4.85 19.57 -7.96
CA VAL A 152 -5.42 18.24 -7.74
C VAL A 152 -6.55 18.33 -6.71
N CYS A 153 -7.75 17.89 -7.08
CA CYS A 153 -8.86 17.80 -6.13
C CYS A 153 -8.86 16.46 -5.40
N VAL A 154 -9.37 16.46 -4.16
CA VAL A 154 -9.64 15.22 -3.44
C VAL A 154 -10.82 14.50 -4.10
N THR A 155 -10.60 13.25 -4.50
CA THR A 155 -11.64 12.38 -5.05
C THR A 155 -12.06 11.37 -3.99
N ILE A 156 -13.35 11.32 -3.67
CA ILE A 156 -13.92 10.27 -2.81
C ILE A 156 -14.42 9.14 -3.71
N PRO A 157 -13.72 7.99 -3.80
CA PRO A 157 -14.14 6.89 -4.65
C PRO A 157 -15.36 6.17 -4.08
N SER A 158 -16.15 5.57 -4.97
CA SER A 158 -17.23 4.64 -4.61
C SER A 158 -16.75 3.18 -4.69
N PRO A 159 -17.32 2.26 -3.90
CA PRO A 159 -17.08 0.84 -4.07
C PRO A 159 -17.35 0.37 -5.51
N GLY A 160 -16.39 -0.35 -6.09
CA GLY A 160 -16.38 -0.79 -7.48
C GLY A 160 -15.74 0.18 -8.47
N ASP A 161 -15.33 1.38 -8.04
CA ASP A 161 -14.50 2.26 -8.87
C ASP A 161 -13.13 1.63 -9.10
N ILE A 162 -12.68 1.68 -10.36
CA ILE A 162 -11.43 1.06 -10.80
C ILE A 162 -10.64 2.05 -11.66
N PHE A 163 -9.33 2.09 -11.45
CA PHE A 163 -8.40 2.75 -12.37
C PHE A 163 -7.20 1.85 -12.72
N SER A 164 -6.56 2.14 -13.86
CA SER A 164 -5.37 1.42 -14.32
C SER A 164 -4.11 2.02 -13.69
N PHE A 165 -3.18 1.16 -13.27
CA PHE A 165 -1.91 1.55 -12.68
C PHE A 165 -0.79 0.71 -13.31
N GLY A 166 -0.20 1.23 -14.39
CA GLY A 166 0.78 0.47 -15.18
C GLY A 166 0.16 -0.78 -15.79
N GLY A 167 0.74 -1.95 -15.51
CA GLY A 167 0.16 -3.25 -15.86
C GLY A 167 -0.85 -3.80 -14.83
N ALA A 168 -1.10 -3.08 -13.74
CA ALA A 168 -2.02 -3.45 -12.67
C ALA A 168 -3.34 -2.66 -12.74
N SER A 169 -4.32 -3.08 -11.94
CA SER A 169 -5.55 -2.34 -11.68
C SER A 169 -5.73 -2.08 -10.19
N VAL A 170 -6.23 -0.91 -9.84
CA VAL A 170 -6.61 -0.55 -8.46
C VAL A 170 -8.12 -0.46 -8.39
N GLU A 171 -8.73 -1.22 -7.48
CA GLU A 171 -10.18 -1.27 -7.25
C GLU A 171 -10.47 -0.84 -5.81
N PHE A 172 -11.40 0.10 -5.63
CA PHE A 172 -11.90 0.46 -4.30
C PHE A 172 -13.03 -0.49 -3.90
N LEU A 173 -12.89 -1.19 -2.79
CA LEU A 173 -13.85 -2.16 -2.27
C LEU A 173 -14.75 -1.60 -1.18
N GLY A 174 -14.27 -0.58 -0.47
CA GLY A 174 -14.95 0.03 0.67
C GLY A 174 -14.45 1.46 0.93
N PRO A 175 -15.11 2.20 1.84
CA PRO A 175 -16.19 1.73 2.71
C PRO A 175 -17.51 1.47 1.95
N VAL A 176 -18.28 0.45 2.36
CA VAL A 176 -19.54 0.05 1.68
C VAL A 176 -20.77 0.85 2.14
N GLN A 177 -20.61 1.64 3.18
CA GLN A 177 -21.61 2.56 3.72
C GLN A 177 -20.92 3.74 4.41
N ASP A 178 -21.71 4.70 4.88
CA ASP A 178 -21.22 5.85 5.63
C ASP A 178 -21.13 5.50 7.13
N TYR A 179 -19.93 5.64 7.71
CA TYR A 179 -19.65 5.40 9.13
C TYR A 179 -19.62 6.69 9.96
N GLY A 180 -20.04 7.83 9.37
CA GLY A 180 -20.12 9.11 10.05
C GLY A 180 -18.75 9.64 10.46
N ASP A 181 -18.59 9.92 11.76
CA ASP A 181 -17.39 10.55 12.31
C ASP A 181 -16.31 9.54 12.75
N ASP A 182 -16.46 8.24 12.44
CA ASP A 182 -15.42 7.24 12.67
C ASP A 182 -14.51 7.10 11.43
N PRO A 183 -13.31 7.72 11.44
CA PRO A 183 -12.43 7.69 10.29
C PRO A 183 -11.87 6.29 10.03
N ASN A 184 -11.73 5.45 11.06
CA ASN A 184 -11.16 4.12 10.95
C ASN A 184 -12.10 3.19 10.20
N GLU A 185 -13.36 3.10 10.64
CA GLU A 185 -14.39 2.32 9.95
C GLU A 185 -14.67 2.90 8.54
N GLY A 186 -14.51 4.22 8.37
CA GLY A 186 -14.54 4.92 7.09
C GLY A 186 -13.31 4.75 6.19
N SER A 187 -12.33 3.90 6.54
CA SER A 187 -11.12 3.71 5.73
C SER A 187 -11.44 3.27 4.31
N LEU A 188 -10.79 3.90 3.31
CA LEU A 188 -10.75 3.35 1.97
C LEU A 188 -10.10 1.98 1.99
N VAL A 189 -10.79 0.99 1.43
CA VAL A 189 -10.25 -0.34 1.20
C VAL A 189 -9.93 -0.46 -0.28
N ALA A 190 -8.65 -0.64 -0.62
CA ALA A 190 -8.17 -0.70 -2.00
C ALA A 190 -7.49 -2.04 -2.28
N ARG A 191 -7.82 -2.64 -3.43
CA ARG A 191 -7.15 -3.83 -3.93
C ARG A 191 -6.37 -3.51 -5.19
N VAL A 192 -5.08 -3.81 -5.17
CA VAL A 192 -4.20 -3.73 -6.34
C VAL A 192 -4.06 -5.14 -6.92
N ARG A 193 -4.54 -5.36 -8.15
CA ARG A 193 -4.43 -6.66 -8.84
C ARG A 193 -3.37 -6.57 -9.95
N TYR A 194 -2.47 -7.54 -9.98
CA TYR A 194 -1.48 -7.73 -11.05
C TYR A 194 -1.43 -9.19 -11.46
N GLY A 195 -1.86 -9.49 -12.69
CA GLY A 195 -2.05 -10.86 -13.15
C GLY A 195 -3.02 -11.65 -12.26
N GLU A 196 -2.56 -12.79 -11.75
CA GLU A 196 -3.27 -13.68 -10.82
C GLU A 196 -3.03 -13.31 -9.34
N THR A 197 -2.20 -12.30 -9.06
CA THR A 197 -1.84 -11.88 -7.69
C THR A 197 -2.55 -10.59 -7.31
N SER A 198 -2.68 -10.34 -6.00
CA SER A 198 -3.22 -9.07 -5.51
C SER A 198 -2.78 -8.70 -4.10
N VAL A 199 -2.78 -7.40 -3.81
CA VAL A 199 -2.52 -6.83 -2.48
C VAL A 199 -3.76 -6.08 -2.03
N LEU A 200 -4.24 -6.36 -0.82
CA LEU A 200 -5.35 -5.66 -0.18
C LEU A 200 -4.83 -4.69 0.89
N PHE A 201 -5.20 -3.43 0.74
CA PHE A 201 -4.97 -2.35 1.70
C PHE A 201 -6.28 -1.99 2.37
N THR A 202 -6.33 -2.07 3.69
CA THR A 202 -7.57 -1.91 4.47
C THR A 202 -7.61 -0.64 5.31
N GLY A 203 -6.54 0.17 5.32
CA GLY A 203 -6.37 1.24 6.30
C GLY A 203 -6.57 0.71 7.72
N ASP A 204 -7.35 1.44 8.51
CA ASP A 204 -7.61 1.13 9.92
C ASP A 204 -9.00 0.56 10.19
N MET A 205 -9.64 0.06 9.13
CA MET A 205 -10.94 -0.58 9.16
C MET A 205 -11.07 -1.56 10.34
N GLY A 206 -12.16 -1.43 11.10
CA GLY A 206 -12.46 -2.28 12.25
C GLY A 206 -13.47 -3.37 11.93
N PHE A 207 -13.88 -4.09 12.96
CA PHE A 207 -14.80 -5.22 12.82
C PHE A 207 -16.16 -4.84 12.24
N GLU A 208 -16.65 -3.61 12.48
CA GLU A 208 -17.94 -3.17 11.96
C GLU A 208 -17.90 -3.14 10.44
N ALA A 209 -16.94 -2.41 9.86
CA ALA A 209 -16.82 -2.32 8.43
C ALA A 209 -16.38 -3.64 7.75
N GLU A 210 -15.60 -4.48 8.44
CA GLU A 210 -15.33 -5.85 7.98
C GLU A 210 -16.62 -6.66 7.82
N ASP A 211 -17.49 -6.68 8.83
CA ASP A 211 -18.74 -7.45 8.80
C ASP A 211 -19.70 -6.93 7.72
N ASP A 212 -19.77 -5.60 7.55
CA ASP A 212 -20.58 -4.97 6.52
C ASP A 212 -20.10 -5.31 5.10
N MET A 213 -18.78 -5.31 4.87
CA MET A 213 -18.21 -5.74 3.59
C MET A 213 -18.51 -7.22 3.29
N LEU A 214 -18.39 -8.10 4.28
CA LEU A 214 -18.70 -9.52 4.13
C LEU A 214 -20.20 -9.74 3.90
N SER A 215 -21.06 -9.02 4.62
CA SER A 215 -22.51 -9.06 4.48
C SER A 215 -23.00 -8.52 3.13
N ALA A 216 -22.30 -7.51 2.59
CA ALA A 216 -22.47 -7.01 1.23
C ALA A 216 -21.89 -7.94 0.16
N ASN A 217 -21.31 -9.08 0.56
CA ASN A 217 -20.79 -10.11 -0.31
C ASN A 217 -19.63 -9.62 -1.20
N VAL A 218 -18.87 -8.63 -0.72
CA VAL A 218 -17.68 -8.09 -1.37
C VAL A 218 -16.60 -9.18 -1.44
N ASP A 219 -16.04 -9.39 -2.64
CA ASP A 219 -14.86 -10.26 -2.78
C ASP A 219 -13.65 -9.54 -2.19
N VAL A 220 -13.25 -9.91 -0.98
CA VAL A 220 -12.06 -9.38 -0.29
C VAL A 220 -10.83 -10.26 -0.45
N SER A 221 -10.88 -11.27 -1.33
CA SER A 221 -9.73 -12.16 -1.53
C SER A 221 -8.49 -11.41 -2.02
N ALA A 222 -7.32 -11.77 -1.47
CA ALA A 222 -6.04 -11.21 -1.87
C ALA A 222 -4.86 -12.15 -1.60
N THR A 223 -3.76 -11.97 -2.31
CA THR A 223 -2.52 -12.73 -2.09
C THR A 223 -1.74 -12.19 -0.88
N VAL A 224 -1.62 -10.87 -0.78
CA VAL A 224 -1.00 -10.17 0.34
C VAL A 224 -2.03 -9.30 1.02
N LEU A 225 -2.10 -9.37 2.35
CA LEU A 225 -2.91 -8.49 3.18
C LEU A 225 -2.01 -7.49 3.89
N LYS A 226 -2.23 -6.19 3.68
CA LYS A 226 -1.80 -5.18 4.63
C LYS A 226 -2.78 -5.22 5.81
N VAL A 227 -2.32 -5.73 6.95
CA VAL A 227 -3.15 -5.92 8.14
C VAL A 227 -3.69 -4.58 8.62
N ALA A 228 -4.99 -4.55 8.89
CA ALA A 228 -5.70 -3.36 9.30
C ALA A 228 -5.19 -2.81 10.65
N HIS A 229 -5.22 -1.48 10.78
CA HIS A 229 -5.06 -0.79 12.06
C HIS A 229 -3.79 -1.19 12.81
N HIS A 230 -2.69 -1.34 12.07
CA HIS A 230 -1.39 -1.75 12.59
C HIS A 230 -1.41 -3.06 13.42
N GLY A 231 -2.46 -3.88 13.28
CA GLY A 231 -2.70 -5.07 14.10
C GLY A 231 -3.40 -4.81 15.44
N SER A 232 -4.26 -3.79 15.53
CA SER A 232 -5.13 -3.52 16.68
C SER A 232 -6.03 -4.72 17.00
N ALA A 233 -6.48 -4.82 18.25
CA ALA A 233 -7.31 -5.96 18.69
C ALA A 233 -8.72 -5.96 18.06
N GLY A 234 -9.21 -4.78 17.64
CA GLY A 234 -10.56 -4.54 17.09
C GLY A 234 -10.65 -4.61 15.57
N SER A 235 -9.58 -5.03 14.90
CA SER A 235 -9.50 -5.20 13.45
C SER A 235 -8.93 -6.57 13.08
N SER A 236 -9.06 -6.95 11.81
CA SER A 236 -8.67 -8.25 11.26
C SER A 236 -9.34 -9.41 12.00
N SER A 237 -10.67 -9.48 11.97
CA SER A 237 -11.46 -10.55 12.57
C SER A 237 -11.12 -11.92 11.95
N SER A 238 -11.44 -13.00 12.66
CA SER A 238 -11.18 -14.35 12.13
C SER A 238 -12.01 -14.64 10.88
N GLU A 239 -13.21 -14.10 10.79
CA GLU A 239 -14.14 -14.19 9.67
C GLU A 239 -13.57 -13.46 8.46
N PHE A 240 -13.13 -12.21 8.64
CA PHE A 240 -12.50 -11.42 7.59
C PHE A 240 -11.20 -12.07 7.10
N LEU A 241 -10.30 -12.48 7.99
CA LEU A 241 -9.04 -13.13 7.60
C LEU A 241 -9.26 -14.43 6.80
N LYS A 242 -10.30 -15.21 7.14
CA LYS A 242 -10.70 -16.40 6.36
C LYS A 242 -11.24 -16.03 4.99
N ALA A 243 -11.98 -14.93 4.86
CA ALA A 243 -12.52 -14.47 3.60
C ALA A 243 -11.44 -13.90 2.68
N VAL A 244 -10.48 -13.13 3.24
CA VAL A 244 -9.31 -12.64 2.50
C VAL A 244 -8.43 -13.80 2.04
N ASN A 245 -8.24 -14.79 2.91
CA ASN A 245 -7.40 -15.98 2.69
C ASN A 245 -6.00 -15.65 2.11
N PRO A 246 -5.22 -14.75 2.78
CA PRO A 246 -3.95 -14.29 2.23
C PRO A 246 -2.84 -15.34 2.36
N GLN A 247 -1.90 -15.31 1.42
CA GLN A 247 -0.65 -16.07 1.52
C GLN A 247 0.35 -15.39 2.45
N TYR A 248 0.31 -14.06 2.55
CA TYR A 248 1.20 -13.25 3.37
C TYR A 248 0.44 -12.10 4.03
N ALA A 249 0.81 -11.77 5.27
CA ALA A 249 0.30 -10.60 5.97
C ALA A 249 1.47 -9.66 6.32
N VAL A 250 1.31 -8.36 6.01
CA VAL A 250 2.26 -7.31 6.38
C VAL A 250 1.62 -6.39 7.41
N ILE A 251 2.32 -6.11 8.51
CA ILE A 251 1.92 -5.16 9.54
C ILE A 251 2.89 -3.99 9.50
N SER A 252 2.43 -2.83 9.03
CA SER A 252 3.17 -1.57 9.21
C SER A 252 2.88 -1.04 10.60
N VAL A 253 3.94 -0.90 11.39
CA VAL A 253 3.91 -0.53 12.79
C VAL A 253 5.30 -0.03 13.20
N GLY A 254 5.36 0.92 14.12
CA GLY A 254 6.63 1.45 14.64
C GLY A 254 7.18 0.63 15.80
N ALA A 255 8.50 0.48 15.88
CA ALA A 255 9.17 -0.10 17.06
C ALA A 255 8.97 0.76 18.34
N ASP A 256 8.67 2.04 18.16
CA ASP A 256 8.39 3.04 19.21
C ASP A 256 6.87 3.29 19.40
N ASN A 257 6.00 2.35 19.01
CA ASN A 257 4.56 2.57 19.15
C ASN A 257 4.06 2.40 20.59
N ASP A 258 3.35 3.42 21.10
CA ASP A 258 2.80 3.43 22.46
C ASP A 258 1.39 2.80 22.55
N TYR A 259 0.82 2.34 21.43
CA TYR A 259 -0.53 1.77 21.35
C TYR A 259 -0.56 0.28 21.77
N GLY A 260 0.61 -0.36 21.87
CA GLY A 260 0.71 -1.79 22.14
C GLY A 260 0.33 -2.63 20.91
N HIS A 261 0.56 -2.11 19.71
CA HIS A 261 0.30 -2.79 18.44
C HIS A 261 1.59 -3.43 17.90
N PRO A 262 1.48 -4.51 17.10
CA PRO A 262 0.29 -5.34 16.94
C PRO A 262 -0.04 -6.06 18.24
N THR A 263 -1.33 -6.30 18.49
CA THR A 263 -1.77 -6.97 19.71
C THR A 263 -1.61 -8.48 19.61
N GLU A 264 -1.39 -9.15 20.75
CA GLU A 264 -1.37 -10.61 20.83
C GLU A 264 -2.65 -11.25 20.28
N ALA A 265 -3.81 -10.59 20.45
CA ALA A 265 -5.08 -11.10 19.93
C ALA A 265 -5.05 -11.22 18.40
N THR A 266 -4.53 -10.21 17.70
CA THR A 266 -4.43 -10.18 16.24
C THR A 266 -3.37 -11.14 15.73
N LEU A 267 -2.20 -11.18 16.37
CA LEU A 267 -1.14 -12.15 16.05
C LEU A 267 -1.63 -13.60 16.20
N ASN A 268 -2.41 -13.89 17.25
CA ASN A 268 -2.99 -15.21 17.46
C ASN A 268 -4.03 -15.57 16.39
N ARG A 269 -4.84 -14.61 15.90
CA ARG A 269 -5.79 -14.85 14.80
C ARG A 269 -5.05 -15.20 13.50
N LEU A 270 -3.99 -14.45 13.16
CA LEU A 270 -3.15 -14.71 11.98
C LEU A 270 -2.45 -16.07 12.09
N ALA A 271 -1.85 -16.36 13.25
CA ALA A 271 -1.16 -17.63 13.51
C ALA A 271 -2.12 -18.84 13.46
N ALA A 272 -3.34 -18.70 13.98
CA ALA A 272 -4.35 -19.77 13.95
C ALA A 272 -4.76 -20.17 12.52
N LEU A 273 -4.59 -19.27 11.54
CA LEU A 273 -4.83 -19.50 10.12
C LEU A 273 -3.54 -19.86 9.34
N ASN A 274 -2.41 -19.99 10.04
CA ASN A 274 -1.08 -20.23 9.46
C ASN A 274 -0.67 -19.17 8.42
N ILE A 275 -1.09 -17.91 8.62
CA ILE A 275 -0.71 -16.80 7.76
C ILE A 275 0.67 -16.29 8.20
N PRO A 276 1.71 -16.36 7.35
CA PRO A 276 3.01 -15.75 7.64
C PRO A 276 2.88 -14.24 7.83
N VAL A 277 3.49 -13.72 8.89
CA VAL A 277 3.41 -12.30 9.28
C VAL A 277 4.78 -11.64 9.15
N TYR A 278 4.83 -10.51 8.45
CA TYR A 278 5.99 -9.65 8.30
C TYR A 278 5.70 -8.30 8.95
N ARG A 279 6.60 -7.79 9.78
CA ARG A 279 6.38 -6.54 10.53
C ARG A 279 7.51 -5.55 10.29
N THR A 280 7.16 -4.31 9.97
CA THR A 280 8.16 -3.26 9.68
C THR A 280 9.04 -2.95 10.89
N ASP A 281 8.49 -3.00 12.11
CA ASP A 281 9.24 -2.76 13.34
C ASP A 281 10.32 -3.81 13.64
N LEU A 282 10.22 -5.00 13.06
CA LEU A 282 11.19 -6.08 13.25
C LEU A 282 12.11 -6.27 12.05
N LEU A 283 11.62 -6.01 10.84
CA LEU A 283 12.29 -6.38 9.60
C LEU A 283 12.83 -5.18 8.80
N GLY A 284 12.48 -3.96 9.19
CA GLY A 284 12.68 -2.74 8.40
C GLY A 284 11.65 -2.65 7.27
N GLU A 285 12.01 -1.97 6.17
CA GLU A 285 11.16 -1.94 4.98
C GLU A 285 10.90 -3.36 4.45
N ILE A 286 9.63 -3.67 4.13
CA ILE A 286 9.22 -4.95 3.55
C ILE A 286 8.79 -4.72 2.10
N VAL A 287 9.31 -5.51 1.18
CA VAL A 287 8.98 -5.42 -0.25
C VAL A 287 8.29 -6.69 -0.70
N ALA A 288 7.09 -6.54 -1.25
CA ALA A 288 6.38 -7.61 -1.95
C ALA A 288 6.48 -7.40 -3.46
N SER A 289 7.18 -8.31 -4.15
CA SER A 289 7.37 -8.27 -5.60
C SER A 289 6.53 -9.36 -6.27
N SER A 290 5.76 -8.98 -7.29
CA SER A 290 4.91 -9.89 -8.07
C SER A 290 5.31 -9.90 -9.55
N ASP A 291 5.42 -11.11 -10.10
CA ASP A 291 5.56 -11.37 -11.53
C ASP A 291 4.21 -11.59 -12.24
N GLY A 292 3.11 -11.36 -11.53
CA GLY A 292 1.75 -11.60 -12.00
C GLY A 292 1.24 -13.01 -11.76
N LYS A 293 2.03 -13.91 -11.14
CA LYS A 293 1.60 -15.26 -10.74
C LYS A 293 2.03 -15.62 -9.32
N THR A 294 3.22 -15.19 -8.94
CA THR A 294 3.84 -15.46 -7.65
C THR A 294 4.22 -14.15 -6.97
N VAL A 295 4.21 -14.16 -5.64
CA VAL A 295 4.69 -13.05 -4.82
C VAL A 295 5.91 -13.52 -4.05
N THR A 296 6.98 -12.73 -4.08
CA THR A 296 8.16 -12.88 -3.22
C THR A 296 8.18 -11.75 -2.20
N ILE A 297 8.43 -12.08 -0.93
CA ILE A 297 8.60 -11.11 0.16
C ILE A 297 10.09 -11.03 0.52
N THR A 298 10.65 -9.83 0.47
CA THR A 298 12.00 -9.51 0.96
C THR A 298 11.93 -8.36 1.95
N TRP A 299 12.99 -8.14 2.74
CA TRP A 299 13.00 -7.05 3.71
C TRP A 299 14.40 -6.51 3.98
N GLU A 300 14.47 -5.26 4.43
CA GLU A 300 15.70 -4.47 4.58
C GLU A 300 16.79 -5.21 5.37
N THR A 301 16.46 -5.74 6.55
CA THR A 301 17.44 -6.43 7.40
C THR A 301 17.99 -7.72 6.79
N GLU A 302 17.26 -8.39 5.89
CA GLU A 302 17.79 -9.52 5.13
C GLU A 302 18.74 -9.06 4.01
N THR A 303 18.40 -7.98 3.30
CA THR A 303 19.30 -7.37 2.30
C THR A 303 20.60 -6.87 2.93
N ALA A 304 20.53 -6.17 4.06
CA ALA A 304 21.71 -5.73 4.80
C ALA A 304 22.59 -6.93 5.24
N ALA A 305 21.98 -8.01 5.72
CA ALA A 305 22.70 -9.22 6.10
C ALA A 305 23.32 -9.98 4.90
N ARG A 306 22.80 -9.79 3.68
CA ARG A 306 23.36 -10.35 2.44
C ARG A 306 24.45 -9.47 1.83
N GLU A 307 24.42 -8.16 2.09
CA GLU A 307 25.42 -7.19 1.65
C GLU A 307 26.63 -7.09 2.61
N GLU A 308 26.49 -7.50 3.88
CA GLU A 308 27.62 -7.67 4.79
C GLU A 308 28.51 -8.84 4.32
N PRO A 309 29.77 -8.59 3.89
CA PRO A 309 30.68 -9.67 3.56
C PRO A 309 30.94 -10.48 4.83
N SER A 310 30.72 -11.80 4.75
CA SER A 310 31.03 -12.80 5.76
C SER A 310 32.29 -12.43 6.57
N GLN A 311 32.09 -11.87 7.77
CA GLN A 311 33.17 -11.45 8.65
C GLN A 311 33.83 -12.66 9.31
N THR A 312 34.77 -13.28 8.59
CA THR A 312 35.75 -14.21 9.15
C THR A 312 37.15 -13.71 8.84
N ALA A 313 38.04 -13.77 9.83
CA ALA A 313 39.40 -13.22 9.78
C ALA A 313 40.32 -13.81 8.68
N ASP A 314 39.86 -14.82 7.94
CA ASP A 314 40.61 -15.46 6.86
C ASP A 314 40.64 -14.64 5.56
N HIS A 315 39.82 -13.58 5.44
CA HIS A 315 39.71 -12.77 4.21
C HIS A 315 40.30 -11.35 4.29
N TYR A 316 40.69 -10.87 5.47
CA TYR A 316 41.14 -9.48 5.65
C TYR A 316 42.61 -9.40 6.08
N GLU A 317 43.36 -8.48 5.47
CA GLU A 317 44.78 -8.28 5.77
C GLU A 317 45.00 -7.36 6.99
N TYR A 318 43.98 -6.57 7.38
CA TYR A 318 44.06 -5.58 8.45
C TYR A 318 42.89 -5.64 9.45
N VAL A 319 43.19 -5.41 10.73
CA VAL A 319 42.24 -5.47 11.85
C VAL A 319 42.39 -4.22 12.73
N GLY A 320 41.37 -3.38 12.74
CA GLY A 320 41.18 -2.22 13.61
C GLY A 320 40.62 -2.55 14.99
N ASN A 321 40.99 -1.73 15.98
CA ASN A 321 40.33 -1.66 17.28
C ASN A 321 39.28 -0.55 17.26
N ALA A 322 38.00 -0.89 17.40
CA ALA A 322 36.91 0.09 17.26
C ALA A 322 37.02 1.23 18.28
N SER A 323 37.54 0.94 19.48
CA SER A 323 37.65 1.89 20.59
C SER A 323 38.90 2.77 20.50
N SER A 324 40.08 2.19 20.30
CA SER A 324 41.34 2.95 20.30
C SER A 324 41.67 3.59 18.96
N LYS A 325 40.93 3.21 17.91
CA LYS A 325 41.18 3.58 16.50
C LYS A 325 42.63 3.28 16.11
N VAL A 326 43.09 2.07 16.44
CA VAL A 326 44.40 1.55 16.04
C VAL A 326 44.19 0.37 15.11
N VAL A 327 44.83 0.38 13.93
CA VAL A 327 44.79 -0.72 12.96
C VAL A 327 46.06 -1.57 13.03
N HIS A 328 45.90 -2.88 12.90
CA HIS A 328 46.92 -3.91 12.97
C HIS A 328 46.93 -4.74 11.68
N LEU A 329 48.01 -5.49 11.40
CA LEU A 329 47.93 -6.63 10.47
C LEU A 329 47.07 -7.73 11.10
N ALA A 330 46.34 -8.50 10.30
CA ALA A 330 45.56 -9.64 10.78
C ALA A 330 46.42 -10.72 11.45
N THR A 331 47.72 -10.76 11.15
CA THR A 331 48.70 -11.66 11.78
C THR A 331 49.36 -11.08 13.04
N CYS A 332 48.94 -9.89 13.51
CA CYS A 332 49.56 -9.22 14.65
C CYS A 332 49.31 -9.98 15.96
N GLY A 333 50.36 -10.26 16.74
CA GLY A 333 50.21 -10.92 18.06
C GLY A 333 49.49 -10.10 19.14
N LYS A 334 48.99 -8.90 18.82
CA LYS A 334 48.28 -7.98 19.74
C LYS A 334 46.95 -7.48 19.16
N LEU A 335 46.20 -8.36 18.51
CA LEU A 335 44.86 -8.01 18.01
C LEU A 335 43.92 -7.59 19.15
N PRO A 336 42.94 -6.72 18.87
CA PRO A 336 41.86 -6.45 19.81
C PRO A 336 41.03 -7.71 20.09
N GLY A 337 40.26 -7.70 21.18
CA GLY A 337 39.26 -8.72 21.43
C GLY A 337 38.22 -8.76 20.30
N GLU A 338 37.68 -9.94 20.00
CA GLU A 338 36.83 -10.19 18.81
C GLU A 338 35.68 -9.19 18.67
N ASN A 339 34.96 -8.91 19.76
CA ASN A 339 33.83 -7.96 19.78
C ASN A 339 34.25 -6.48 19.63
N ASN A 340 35.55 -6.19 19.54
CA ASN A 340 36.10 -4.84 19.37
C ASN A 340 36.98 -4.74 18.11
N ARG A 341 36.87 -5.73 17.20
CA ARG A 341 37.54 -5.75 15.91
C ARG A 341 36.70 -5.04 14.86
N VAL A 342 37.38 -4.33 13.97
CA VAL A 342 36.85 -3.82 12.70
C VAL A 342 37.81 -4.32 11.63
N TYR A 343 37.33 -4.85 10.52
CA TYR A 343 38.19 -5.42 9.48
C TYR A 343 38.32 -4.46 8.31
N PHE A 344 39.49 -4.43 7.67
CA PHE A 344 39.75 -3.60 6.50
C PHE A 344 40.48 -4.43 5.44
N GLU A 345 40.14 -4.22 4.17
CA GLU A 345 40.80 -4.90 3.06
C GLU A 345 42.16 -4.26 2.78
N THR A 346 42.28 -2.95 2.97
CA THR A 346 43.52 -2.21 2.75
C THR A 346 43.88 -1.32 3.94
N LEU A 347 45.17 -1.03 4.10
CA LEU A 347 45.62 -0.09 5.12
C LEU A 347 45.13 1.34 4.87
N GLU A 348 44.97 1.71 3.61
CA GLU A 348 44.53 3.04 3.18
C GLU A 348 43.08 3.31 3.61
N GLU A 349 42.22 2.32 3.48
CA GLU A 349 40.84 2.34 3.97
C GLU A 349 40.78 2.58 5.48
N ALA A 350 41.58 1.83 6.25
CA ALA A 350 41.64 1.99 7.69
C ALA A 350 42.09 3.41 8.11
N VAL A 351 43.11 3.95 7.43
CA VAL A 351 43.62 5.30 7.70
C VAL A 351 42.60 6.37 7.30
N ALA A 352 41.91 6.20 6.17
CA ALA A 352 40.81 7.08 5.76
C ALA A 352 39.65 7.06 6.76
N ALA A 353 39.38 5.89 7.36
CA ALA A 353 38.41 5.73 8.46
C ALA A 353 38.90 6.25 9.82
N GLY A 354 40.04 6.94 9.86
CA GLY A 354 40.58 7.61 11.05
C GLY A 354 41.40 6.71 11.98
N TYR A 355 41.80 5.52 11.54
CA TYR A 355 42.63 4.62 12.34
C TYR A 355 44.12 4.99 12.21
N ARG A 356 44.82 4.94 13.34
CA ARG A 356 46.28 5.08 13.39
C ARG A 356 46.94 3.72 13.28
N LYS A 357 48.07 3.65 12.59
CA LYS A 357 48.83 2.41 12.42
C LYS A 357 49.39 1.92 13.75
N HIS A 358 49.28 0.62 14.00
CA HIS A 358 49.98 -0.02 15.10
C HIS A 358 51.48 -0.11 14.76
N ALA A 359 52.28 0.69 15.45
CA ALA A 359 53.69 0.90 15.16
C ALA A 359 54.52 -0.40 15.01
N SER A 360 54.18 -1.46 15.76
CA SER A 360 54.97 -2.70 15.74
C SER A 360 54.71 -3.61 14.55
N CYS A 361 53.52 -3.60 13.96
CA CYS A 361 53.19 -4.49 12.82
C CYS A 361 53.02 -3.75 11.49
N LEU A 362 52.82 -2.43 11.51
CA LEU A 362 52.60 -1.63 10.30
C LEU A 362 53.60 -0.49 10.14
N GLY A 363 54.51 -0.29 11.11
CA GLY A 363 55.38 0.87 11.15
C GLY A 363 54.63 2.18 11.43
N ASN A 364 55.35 3.30 11.43
CA ASN A 364 54.76 4.64 11.51
C ASN A 364 54.31 5.12 10.14
#